data_AF-A0A523WR91-F1
#
_entry.id   AF-A0A523WR91-F1
#
_cell.length_a   1.000
_cell.length_b   1.000
_cell.length_c   1.000
_cell.angle_alpha   90.00
_cell.angle_beta   90.00
_cell.angle_gamma   90.00
#
_symmetry.space_group_name_H-M   'P 1'
#
loop_
_entity.id
_entity.type
_entity.pdbx_description
1 polymer ?
#
loop_
_entity_poly.entity_id
_entity_poly.type
_entity_poly.pdbx_seq_one_letter_code
_entity_poly.pdbx_strand_id
1 'polypeptide(L)'
;MKCLSIEQIYLCIEKELPLSENKKIEEHLATCRKCKNALEERRHLLQASENLPLWQIPPDFTQQVMARIFPIRVPLSAWLTAAYAGFGSIILAIFILFLVIGQNFSGILTSLNHSLWNFVRNLSPVFVKLFKVASLFIKTLQQFFEYIIKVFASLTTIISPQVQIIIITTAIILIAFSIYGIKRKILIGEQA
;
A
#
# COMPACT_ATOMS: atom_id res chain seq x y z
N MET A 1 39.84 38.30 23.48
CA MET A 1 38.75 37.32 23.28
C MET A 1 39.34 35.95 22.99
N LYS A 2 38.61 34.86 23.26
CA LYS A 2 38.93 33.53 22.68
C LYS A 2 38.77 33.63 21.15
N CYS A 3 39.35 32.68 20.41
CA CYS A 3 39.16 32.61 18.95
C CYS A 3 37.65 32.60 18.60
N LEU A 4 37.31 33.18 17.45
CA LEU A 4 35.94 33.22 16.92
C LEU A 4 35.34 31.82 16.75
N SER A 5 34.06 31.68 17.06
CA SER A 5 33.28 30.50 16.70
C SER A 5 32.92 30.51 15.21
N ILE A 6 32.55 29.35 14.67
CA ILE A 6 32.12 29.22 13.27
C ILE A 6 30.87 30.07 13.00
N GLU A 7 29.91 30.07 13.91
CA GLU A 7 28.68 30.87 13.82
C GLU A 7 29.00 32.37 13.71
N GLN A 8 29.92 32.87 14.53
CA GLN A 8 30.35 34.28 14.48
C GLN A 8 31.02 34.64 13.15
N ILE A 9 31.75 33.71 12.54
CA ILE A 9 32.35 33.91 11.21
C ILE A 9 31.25 34.03 10.15
N TYR A 10 30.24 33.16 10.16
CA TYR A 10 29.12 33.22 9.23
C TYR A 10 28.30 34.50 9.39
N LEU A 11 27.90 34.84 10.63
CA LEU A 11 27.14 36.07 10.92
C LEU A 11 27.92 37.34 10.53
N CYS A 12 29.25 37.31 10.65
CA CYS A 12 30.10 38.41 10.18
C CYS A 12 30.12 38.53 8.64
N ILE A 13 30.14 37.39 7.92
CA ILE A 13 30.10 37.35 6.45
C ILE A 13 28.73 37.80 5.93
N GLU A 14 27.64 37.34 6.56
CA GLU A 14 26.25 37.66 6.21
C GLU A 14 25.81 39.06 6.68
N LYS A 15 26.68 39.76 7.44
CA LYS A 15 26.44 41.10 8.02
C LYS A 15 25.27 41.16 8.99
N GLU A 16 25.01 40.08 9.71
CA GLU A 16 23.89 39.96 10.66
C GLU A 16 24.30 40.28 12.11
N LEU A 17 25.57 40.64 12.35
CA LEU A 17 26.05 41.01 13.69
C LEU A 17 25.69 42.45 14.08
N PRO A 18 25.33 42.69 15.35
CA PRO A 18 25.16 44.05 15.87
C PRO A 18 26.47 44.84 15.81
N LEU A 19 26.37 46.16 15.61
CA LEU A 19 27.53 47.07 15.44
C LEU A 19 28.56 46.98 16.58
N SER A 20 28.10 46.71 17.81
CA SER A 20 28.96 46.57 18.99
C SER A 20 29.79 45.29 18.97
N GLU A 21 29.29 44.21 18.35
CA GLU A 21 30.02 42.96 18.19
C GLU A 21 30.94 42.99 16.98
N ASN A 22 30.49 43.60 15.87
CA ASN A 22 31.33 43.76 14.68
C ASN A 22 32.65 44.47 14.99
N LYS A 23 32.63 45.56 15.77
CA LYS A 23 33.86 46.26 16.20
C LYS A 23 34.82 45.35 16.97
N LYS A 24 34.31 44.55 17.91
CA LYS A 24 35.13 43.61 18.70
C LYS A 24 35.74 42.51 17.83
N ILE A 25 35.00 42.05 16.83
CA ILE A 25 35.48 41.05 15.87
C ILE A 25 36.55 41.67 14.95
N GLU A 26 36.37 42.89 14.46
CA GLU A 26 37.38 43.61 13.65
C GLU A 26 38.69 43.79 14.42
N GLU A 27 38.63 44.24 15.68
CA GLU A 27 39.78 44.34 16.58
C GLU A 27 40.48 42.98 16.78
N HIS A 28 39.69 41.90 16.90
CA HIS A 28 40.24 40.54 17.02
C HIS A 28 40.89 40.06 15.71
N LEU A 29 40.30 40.33 14.55
CA LEU A 29 40.83 39.96 13.24
C LEU A 29 42.13 40.71 12.90
N ALA A 30 42.32 41.92 13.46
CA ALA A 30 43.57 42.67 13.34
C ALA A 30 44.74 42.00 14.08
N THR A 31 44.46 41.21 15.12
CA THR A 31 45.49 40.60 15.99
C THR A 31 45.62 39.08 15.80
N CYS A 32 44.56 38.38 15.39
CA CYS A 32 44.52 36.92 15.29
C CYS A 32 44.57 36.44 13.83
N ARG A 33 45.75 36.02 13.36
CA ARG A 33 45.96 35.52 11.99
C ARG A 33 45.15 34.25 11.68
N LYS A 34 44.96 33.36 12.66
CA LYS A 34 44.19 32.12 12.48
C LYS A 34 42.73 32.40 12.11
N CYS A 35 42.10 33.32 12.85
CA CYS A 35 40.72 33.70 12.59
C CYS A 35 40.56 34.51 11.31
N LYS A 36 41.54 35.34 10.96
CA LYS A 36 41.58 36.04 9.67
C LYS A 36 41.58 35.06 8.49
N ASN A 37 42.47 34.07 8.53
CA ASN A 37 42.53 33.04 7.49
C ASN A 37 41.22 32.24 7.39
N ALA A 38 40.63 31.85 8.53
CA ALA A 38 39.37 31.13 8.55
C ALA A 38 38.21 31.94 7.94
N LEU A 39 38.17 33.25 8.19
CA LEU A 39 37.18 34.16 7.63
C LEU A 39 37.36 34.33 6.11
N GLU A 40 38.60 34.49 5.64
CA GLU A 40 38.90 34.57 4.20
C GLU A 40 38.58 33.25 3.47
N GLU A 41 38.92 32.10 4.05
CA GLU A 41 38.58 30.78 3.50
C GLU A 41 37.06 30.62 3.31
N ARG A 42 36.27 31.01 4.32
CA ARG A 42 34.81 30.95 4.22
C ARG A 42 34.23 31.94 3.21
N ARG A 43 34.80 33.14 3.08
CA ARG A 43 34.43 34.09 2.02
C ARG A 43 34.69 33.51 0.63
N HIS A 44 35.82 32.84 0.43
CA HIS A 44 36.11 32.18 -0.85
C HIS A 44 35.10 31.08 -1.19
N LEU A 45 34.67 30.29 -0.21
CA LEU A 45 33.63 29.28 -0.42
C LEU A 45 32.28 29.88 -0.79
N LEU A 46 31.87 30.96 -0.09
CA LEU A 46 30.63 31.67 -0.41
C LEU A 46 30.69 32.23 -1.83
N GLN A 47 31.78 32.91 -2.18
CA GLN A 47 31.98 33.46 -3.52
C GLN A 47 32.00 32.37 -4.60
N ALA A 48 32.58 31.19 -4.31
CA ALA A 48 32.53 30.06 -5.23
C ALA A 48 31.09 29.55 -5.45
N SER A 49 30.26 29.54 -4.39
CA SER A 49 28.86 29.14 -4.49
C SER A 49 27.99 30.15 -5.24
N GLU A 50 28.24 31.45 -5.08
CA GLU A 50 27.54 32.52 -5.78
C GLU A 50 27.85 32.54 -7.28
N ASN A 51 29.07 32.10 -7.66
CA ASN A 51 29.51 32.02 -9.05
C ASN A 51 29.17 30.69 -9.73
N LEU A 52 28.34 29.85 -9.11
CA LEU A 52 27.86 28.65 -9.77
C LEU A 52 27.03 29.02 -11.01
N PRO A 53 27.21 28.30 -12.14
CA PRO A 53 26.41 28.55 -13.32
C PRO A 53 24.93 28.34 -13.01
N LEU A 54 24.08 29.19 -13.58
CA LEU A 54 22.64 29.01 -13.47
C LEU A 54 22.27 27.64 -14.02
N TRP A 55 21.62 26.84 -13.16
CA TRP A 55 21.15 25.52 -13.55
C TRP A 55 20.11 25.63 -14.66
N GLN A 56 20.40 25.07 -15.83
CA GLN A 56 19.44 24.99 -16.91
C GLN A 56 18.53 23.78 -16.68
N ILE A 57 17.23 24.03 -16.63
CA ILE A 57 16.23 22.98 -16.51
C ILE A 57 16.18 22.23 -17.85
N PRO A 58 16.26 20.88 -17.85
CA PRO A 58 16.07 20.10 -19.06
C PRO A 58 14.70 20.40 -19.70
N PRO A 59 14.60 20.44 -21.04
CA PRO A 59 13.36 20.82 -21.73
C PRO A 59 12.15 19.97 -21.31
N ASP A 60 12.37 18.70 -20.95
CA ASP A 60 11.30 17.75 -20.61
C ASP A 60 11.06 17.61 -19.10
N PHE A 61 11.71 18.42 -18.26
CA PHE A 61 11.62 18.28 -16.80
C PHE A 61 10.17 18.31 -16.30
N THR A 62 9.40 19.31 -16.75
CA THR A 62 8.00 19.49 -16.38
C THR A 62 7.17 18.28 -16.82
N GLN A 63 7.39 17.76 -18.02
CA GLN A 63 6.65 16.60 -18.53
C GLN A 63 6.94 15.34 -17.71
N GLN A 64 8.21 15.11 -17.37
CA GLN A 64 8.62 13.96 -16.56
C GLN A 64 8.05 14.01 -15.14
N VAL A 65 8.05 15.20 -14.52
CA VAL A 65 7.46 15.40 -13.19
C VAL A 65 5.95 15.19 -13.25
N MET A 66 5.26 15.80 -14.22
CA MET A 66 3.81 15.67 -14.36
C MET A 66 3.36 14.23 -14.64
N ALA A 67 4.11 13.48 -15.44
CA ALA A 67 3.81 12.07 -15.72
C ALA A 67 3.90 11.17 -14.47
N ARG A 68 4.76 11.52 -13.50
CA ARG A 68 4.89 10.79 -12.23
C ARG A 68 3.83 11.19 -11.20
N ILE A 69 3.46 12.48 -11.16
CA ILE A 69 2.46 12.99 -10.21
C ILE A 69 1.04 12.59 -10.66
N PHE A 70 0.77 12.71 -11.96
CA PHE A 70 -0.50 12.36 -12.56
C PHE A 70 -0.28 11.20 -13.52
N PRO A 71 -0.34 9.94 -13.03
CA PRO A 71 -0.23 8.79 -13.90
C PRO A 71 -1.32 8.91 -14.97
N ILE A 72 -0.91 8.85 -16.23
CA ILE A 72 -1.79 8.92 -17.39
C ILE A 72 -2.83 7.81 -17.23
N ARG A 73 -4.07 8.20 -16.96
CA ARG A 73 -5.18 7.25 -16.94
C ARG A 73 -5.46 6.85 -18.37
N VAL A 74 -5.17 5.60 -18.71
CA VAL A 74 -5.57 5.04 -20.00
C VAL A 74 -7.09 5.19 -20.10
N PRO A 75 -7.62 5.94 -21.09
CA PRO A 75 -9.05 6.15 -21.18
C PRO A 75 -9.72 4.81 -21.48
N LEU A 76 -10.91 4.59 -20.90
CA LEU A 76 -11.68 3.37 -21.14
C LEU A 76 -11.91 3.10 -22.64
N SER A 77 -11.99 4.16 -23.47
CA SER A 77 -12.08 4.05 -24.92
C SER A 77 -10.84 3.41 -25.57
N ALA A 78 -9.63 3.68 -25.07
CA ALA A 78 -8.40 3.03 -25.55
C ALA A 78 -8.38 1.54 -25.18
N TRP A 79 -8.91 1.18 -24.01
CA TRP A 79 -9.03 -0.22 -23.61
C TRP A 79 -10.10 -0.96 -24.42
N LEU A 80 -11.26 -0.33 -24.66
CA LEU A 80 -12.34 -0.88 -25.48
C LEU A 80 -11.93 -1.06 -26.95
N THR A 81 -11.16 -0.11 -27.51
CA THR A 81 -10.65 -0.23 -28.87
C THR A 81 -9.60 -1.34 -28.99
N ALA A 82 -8.71 -1.49 -28.00
CA ALA A 82 -7.78 -2.61 -27.95
C ALA A 82 -8.50 -3.97 -27.82
N ALA A 83 -9.53 -4.04 -26.96
CA ALA A 83 -10.36 -5.24 -26.83
C ALA A 83 -11.09 -5.57 -28.15
N TYR A 84 -11.69 -4.56 -28.80
CA TYR A 84 -12.38 -4.73 -30.08
C TYR A 84 -11.43 -5.25 -31.17
N ALA A 85 -10.23 -4.66 -31.28
CA ALA A 85 -9.21 -5.13 -32.22
C ALA A 85 -8.75 -6.57 -31.92
N GLY A 86 -8.59 -6.92 -30.64
CA GLY A 86 -8.26 -8.29 -30.21
C GLY A 86 -9.36 -9.30 -30.53
N PHE A 87 -10.62 -8.97 -30.27
CA PHE A 87 -11.75 -9.82 -30.64
C PHE A 87 -11.89 -9.97 -32.15
N GLY A 88 -11.68 -8.87 -32.90
CA GLY A 88 -11.71 -8.90 -34.36
C GLY A 88 -10.66 -9.84 -34.96
N SER A 89 -9.44 -9.84 -34.44
CA SER A 89 -8.38 -10.73 -34.93
C SER A 89 -8.65 -12.20 -34.61
N ILE A 90 -9.22 -12.49 -33.43
CA ILE A 90 -9.62 -13.86 -33.05
C ILE A 90 -10.77 -14.35 -33.94
N ILE A 91 -11.79 -13.54 -34.16
CA ILE A 91 -12.93 -13.90 -35.03
C ILE A 91 -12.42 -14.14 -36.45
N LEU A 92 -11.54 -13.28 -36.97
CA LEU A 92 -10.95 -13.44 -38.29
C LEU A 92 -10.11 -14.72 -38.38
N ALA A 93 -9.29 -15.02 -37.37
CA ALA A 93 -8.50 -16.24 -37.32
C ALA A 93 -9.38 -17.49 -37.29
N ILE A 94 -10.46 -17.48 -36.50
CA ILE A 94 -11.45 -18.57 -36.46
C ILE A 94 -12.12 -18.72 -37.82
N PHE A 95 -12.47 -17.62 -38.48
CA PHE A 95 -13.09 -17.64 -39.81
C PHE A 95 -12.16 -18.21 -40.88
N ILE A 96 -10.87 -17.82 -40.87
CA ILE A 96 -9.86 -18.37 -41.77
C ILE A 96 -9.66 -19.87 -41.50
N LEU A 97 -9.55 -20.26 -40.23
CA LEU A 97 -9.45 -21.66 -39.83
C LEU A 97 -10.67 -22.46 -40.34
N PHE A 98 -11.86 -21.86 -40.26
CA PHE A 98 -13.10 -22.44 -40.75
C PHE A 98 -13.08 -22.69 -42.27
N LEU A 99 -12.62 -21.69 -43.03
CA LEU A 99 -12.46 -21.80 -44.48
C LEU A 99 -11.45 -22.88 -44.88
N VAL A 100 -10.36 -23.03 -44.12
CA VAL A 100 -9.31 -24.04 -44.38
C VAL A 100 -9.80 -25.45 -44.06
N ILE A 101 -10.59 -25.62 -43.00
CA ILE A 101 -11.11 -26.94 -42.56
C ILE A 101 -12.25 -27.43 -43.45
N GLY A 102 -12.93 -26.54 -44.17
CA GLY A 102 -13.98 -26.91 -45.14
C GLY A 102 -15.21 -27.58 -44.50
N GLN A 103 -15.39 -27.46 -43.18
CA GLN A 103 -16.51 -28.06 -42.47
C GLN A 103 -17.75 -27.18 -42.54
N ASN A 104 -18.93 -27.81 -42.56
CA ASN A 104 -20.20 -27.09 -42.57
C ASN A 104 -20.47 -26.42 -41.22
N PHE A 105 -20.83 -25.13 -41.21
CA PHE A 105 -21.11 -24.33 -40.01
C PHE A 105 -22.15 -24.99 -39.10
N SER A 106 -23.16 -25.60 -39.72
CA SER A 106 -24.22 -26.35 -39.03
C SER A 106 -23.68 -27.57 -38.25
N GLY A 107 -22.68 -28.28 -38.76
CA GLY A 107 -22.10 -29.45 -38.09
C GLY A 107 -21.28 -29.08 -36.86
N ILE A 108 -20.56 -27.97 -36.91
CA ILE A 108 -19.79 -27.45 -35.76
C ILE A 108 -20.73 -26.85 -34.71
N LEU A 109 -21.80 -26.15 -35.12
CA LEU A 109 -22.77 -25.59 -34.18
C LEU A 109 -23.52 -26.69 -33.41
N THR A 110 -23.90 -27.76 -34.11
CA THR A 110 -24.58 -28.91 -33.50
C THR A 110 -23.64 -29.69 -32.58
N SER A 111 -22.36 -29.87 -32.94
CA SER A 111 -21.39 -30.52 -32.07
C SER A 111 -21.03 -29.69 -30.83
N LEU A 112 -20.91 -28.36 -30.96
CA LEU A 112 -20.74 -27.43 -29.84
C LEU A 112 -21.95 -27.46 -28.91
N ASN A 113 -23.16 -27.41 -29.46
CA ASN A 113 -24.39 -27.48 -28.69
C ASN A 113 -24.49 -28.81 -27.91
N HIS A 114 -24.19 -29.94 -28.55
CA HIS A 114 -24.16 -31.23 -27.87
C HIS A 114 -23.06 -31.31 -26.80
N SER A 115 -21.88 -30.74 -27.05
CA SER A 115 -20.79 -30.69 -26.08
C SER A 115 -21.15 -29.84 -24.86
N LEU A 116 -21.77 -28.67 -25.07
CA LEU A 116 -22.25 -27.81 -23.98
C LEU A 116 -23.34 -28.51 -23.18
N TRP A 117 -24.30 -29.17 -23.85
CA TRP A 117 -25.33 -29.95 -23.16
C TRP A 117 -24.76 -31.10 -22.36
N ASN A 118 -23.76 -31.80 -22.89
CA ASN A 118 -23.07 -32.87 -22.16
C ASN A 118 -22.30 -32.32 -20.96
N PHE A 119 -21.67 -31.15 -21.09
CA PHE A 119 -20.99 -30.47 -19.99
C PHE A 119 -21.97 -30.09 -18.87
N VAL A 120 -23.10 -29.46 -19.21
CA VAL A 120 -24.17 -29.12 -18.25
C VAL A 120 -24.72 -30.38 -17.59
N ARG A 121 -24.99 -31.44 -18.36
CA ARG A 121 -25.49 -32.72 -17.85
C ARG A 121 -24.51 -33.37 -16.88
N ASN A 122 -23.21 -33.27 -17.14
CA ASN A 122 -22.16 -33.81 -16.27
C ASN A 122 -21.90 -32.94 -15.03
N LEU A 123 -22.13 -31.63 -15.09
CA LEU A 123 -22.02 -30.75 -13.93
C LEU A 123 -23.21 -30.85 -12.99
N SER A 124 -24.41 -31.12 -13.50
CA SER A 124 -25.63 -31.28 -12.69
C SER A 124 -25.45 -32.21 -11.47
N PRO A 125 -24.95 -33.45 -11.59
CA PRO A 125 -24.74 -34.33 -10.44
C PRO A 125 -23.65 -33.84 -9.49
N VAL A 126 -22.66 -33.08 -9.97
CA VAL A 126 -21.61 -32.49 -9.14
C VAL A 126 -22.21 -31.41 -8.23
N PHE A 127 -23.04 -30.52 -8.77
CA PHE A 127 -23.75 -29.51 -7.98
C PHE A 127 -24.65 -30.14 -6.91
N VAL A 128 -25.40 -31.18 -7.27
CA VAL A 128 -26.25 -31.91 -6.32
C VAL A 128 -25.42 -32.56 -5.20
N LYS A 129 -24.28 -33.17 -5.54
CA LYS A 129 -23.36 -33.76 -4.55
C LYS A 129 -22.76 -32.71 -3.63
N LEU A 130 -22.28 -31.58 -4.17
CA LEU A 130 -21.73 -30.48 -3.38
C LEU A 130 -22.77 -29.92 -2.42
N PHE A 131 -24.00 -29.70 -2.90
CA PHE A 131 -25.10 -29.24 -2.06
C PHE A 131 -25.42 -30.24 -0.94
N LYS A 132 -25.47 -31.54 -1.26
CA LYS A 132 -25.71 -32.60 -0.26
C LYS A 132 -24.61 -32.67 0.78
N VAL A 133 -23.35 -32.55 0.37
CA VAL A 133 -22.19 -32.51 1.29
C VAL A 133 -22.26 -31.30 2.21
N ALA A 134 -22.56 -30.11 1.67
CA ALA A 134 -22.75 -28.90 2.48
C ALA A 134 -23.90 -29.06 3.50
N SER A 135 -25.03 -29.64 3.08
CA SER A 135 -26.16 -29.91 3.98
C SER A 135 -25.80 -30.89 5.10
N LEU A 136 -25.05 -31.95 4.80
CA LEU A 136 -24.58 -32.89 5.81
C LEU A 136 -23.61 -32.23 6.79
N PHE A 137 -22.70 -31.40 6.29
CA PHE A 137 -21.76 -30.65 7.12
C PHE A 137 -22.49 -29.74 8.11
N ILE A 138 -23.53 -29.02 7.66
CA ILE A 138 -24.36 -28.18 8.53
C ILE A 138 -25.04 -29.01 9.63
N LYS A 139 -25.59 -30.19 9.28
CA LYS A 139 -26.20 -31.08 10.28
C LYS A 139 -25.20 -31.58 11.31
N THR A 140 -24.00 -31.97 10.87
CA THR A 140 -22.93 -32.41 11.78
C THR A 140 -22.49 -31.27 12.70
N LEU A 141 -22.38 -30.04 12.16
CA LEU A 141 -22.05 -28.86 12.95
C LEU A 141 -23.12 -28.59 14.02
N GLN A 142 -24.40 -28.68 13.64
CA GLN A 142 -25.52 -28.50 14.56
C GLN A 142 -25.50 -29.53 15.70
N GLN A 143 -25.27 -30.81 15.40
CA GLN A 143 -25.12 -31.85 16.42
C GLN A 143 -23.96 -31.54 17.36
N PHE A 144 -22.82 -31.09 16.83
CA PHE A 144 -21.67 -30.69 17.63
C PHE A 144 -22.02 -29.56 18.61
N PHE A 145 -22.75 -28.53 18.15
CA PHE A 145 -23.20 -27.45 19.00
C PHE A 145 -24.17 -27.92 20.09
N GLU A 146 -25.10 -28.82 19.79
CA GLU A 146 -25.97 -29.40 20.81
C GLU A 146 -25.19 -30.16 21.90
N TYR A 147 -24.16 -30.93 21.52
CA TYR A 147 -23.29 -31.60 22.49
C TYR A 147 -22.51 -30.60 23.34
N ILE A 148 -21.95 -29.56 22.73
CA ILE A 148 -21.23 -28.50 23.46
C ILE A 148 -22.17 -27.83 24.46
N ILE A 149 -23.38 -27.46 24.05
CA ILE A 149 -24.37 -26.82 24.93
C ILE A 149 -24.75 -27.76 26.08
N LYS A 150 -24.99 -29.05 25.81
CA LYS A 150 -25.31 -30.03 26.86
C LYS A 150 -24.17 -30.21 27.86
N VAL A 151 -22.93 -30.27 27.38
CA VAL A 151 -21.75 -30.36 28.25
C VAL A 151 -21.62 -29.08 29.09
N PHE A 152 -21.74 -27.90 28.48
CA PHE A 152 -21.73 -26.63 29.20
C PHE A 152 -22.85 -26.55 30.26
N ALA A 153 -24.08 -26.94 29.91
CA ALA A 153 -25.21 -26.95 30.84
C ALA A 153 -25.00 -27.94 32.00
N SER A 154 -24.38 -29.09 31.75
CA SER A 154 -24.04 -30.05 32.79
C SER A 154 -22.94 -29.52 33.72
N LEU A 155 -21.89 -28.90 33.16
CA LEU A 155 -20.85 -28.25 33.96
C LEU A 155 -21.41 -27.11 34.81
N THR A 156 -22.33 -26.30 34.28
CA THR A 156 -22.94 -25.23 35.08
C THR A 156 -23.77 -25.79 36.22
N THR A 157 -24.52 -26.88 36.05
CA THR A 157 -25.28 -27.48 37.16
C THR A 157 -24.43 -28.01 38.32
N ILE A 158 -23.16 -28.36 38.07
CA ILE A 158 -22.24 -28.88 39.08
C ILE A 158 -21.51 -27.73 39.83
N ILE A 159 -21.39 -26.57 39.19
CA ILE A 159 -20.63 -25.43 39.71
C ILE A 159 -21.56 -24.53 40.54
N SER A 160 -21.13 -24.17 41.76
CA SER A 160 -21.90 -23.27 42.63
C SER A 160 -22.13 -21.91 41.95
N PRO A 161 -23.30 -21.26 42.18
CA PRO A 161 -23.66 -20.01 41.49
C PRO A 161 -22.64 -18.89 41.72
N GLN A 162 -21.94 -18.90 42.85
CA GLN A 162 -20.87 -17.94 43.17
C GLN A 162 -19.65 -18.10 42.24
N VAL A 163 -19.25 -19.34 41.94
CA VAL A 163 -18.11 -19.63 41.06
C VAL A 163 -18.45 -19.32 39.60
N GLN A 164 -19.71 -19.53 39.18
CA GLN A 164 -20.17 -19.15 37.85
C GLN A 164 -20.07 -17.64 37.61
N ILE A 165 -20.49 -16.81 38.58
CA ILE A 165 -20.38 -15.35 38.49
C ILE A 165 -18.92 -14.95 38.33
N ILE A 166 -18.02 -15.53 39.13
CA ILE A 166 -16.59 -15.24 39.03
C ILE A 166 -16.05 -15.56 37.64
N ILE A 167 -16.32 -16.76 37.11
CA ILE A 167 -15.85 -17.20 35.78
C ILE A 167 -16.39 -16.30 34.65
N ILE A 168 -17.69 -15.96 34.68
CA ILE A 168 -18.29 -15.07 33.68
C ILE A 168 -17.65 -13.69 33.74
N THR A 169 -17.42 -13.16 34.95
CA THR A 169 -16.80 -11.85 35.13
C THR A 169 -15.36 -11.84 34.62
N THR A 170 -14.55 -12.86 34.91
CA THR A 170 -13.19 -12.98 34.36
C THR A 170 -13.19 -13.16 32.85
N ALA A 171 -14.13 -13.93 32.29
CA ALA A 171 -14.24 -14.11 30.85
C ALA A 171 -14.59 -12.79 30.14
N ILE A 172 -15.54 -12.01 30.67
CA ILE A 172 -15.89 -10.68 30.14
C ILE A 172 -14.69 -9.74 30.19
N ILE A 173 -13.94 -9.73 31.29
CA ILE A 173 -12.73 -8.92 31.43
C ILE A 173 -11.68 -9.33 30.38
N LEU A 174 -11.42 -10.63 30.19
CA LEU A 174 -10.46 -11.11 29.18
C LEU A 174 -10.88 -10.77 27.75
N ILE A 175 -12.17 -10.86 27.43
CA ILE A 175 -12.71 -10.48 26.12
C ILE A 175 -12.53 -8.97 25.91
N ALA A 176 -12.86 -8.15 26.91
CA ALA A 176 -12.68 -6.69 26.84
C ALA A 176 -11.20 -6.30 26.65
N PHE A 177 -10.27 -6.95 27.37
CA PHE A 177 -8.84 -6.75 27.18
C PHE A 177 -8.35 -7.17 25.79
N SER A 178 -8.88 -8.27 25.25
CA SER A 178 -8.52 -8.73 23.89
C SER A 178 -9.02 -7.76 22.83
N ILE A 179 -10.26 -7.28 22.93
CA ILE A 179 -10.82 -6.28 22.00
C ILE A 179 -10.03 -4.96 22.09
N TYR A 180 -9.69 -4.51 23.30
CA TYR A 180 -8.90 -3.31 23.51
C TYR A 180 -7.48 -3.45 22.95
N GLY A 181 -6.83 -4.60 23.17
CA GLY A 181 -5.50 -4.91 22.64
C GLY A 181 -5.46 -4.95 21.12
N ILE A 182 -6.48 -5.53 20.48
CA ILE A 182 -6.63 -5.57 19.02
C ILE A 182 -6.84 -4.14 18.48
N LYS A 183 -7.74 -3.35 19.07
CA LYS A 183 -7.94 -1.94 18.67
C LYS A 183 -6.66 -1.12 18.77
N ARG A 184 -5.91 -1.26 19.87
CA ARG A 184 -4.64 -0.54 20.06
C ARG A 184 -3.59 -0.92 19.02
N LYS A 185 -3.46 -2.21 18.68
CA LYS A 185 -2.52 -2.64 17.63
C LYS A 185 -2.92 -2.16 16.24
N ILE A 186 -4.21 -2.10 15.94
CA ILE A 186 -4.71 -1.58 14.65
C ILE A 186 -4.46 -0.07 14.53
N LEU A 187 -4.72 0.71 15.59
CA LEU A 187 -4.53 2.17 15.59
C LEU A 187 -3.06 2.62 15.49
N ILE A 188 -2.11 1.80 15.99
CA ILE A 188 -0.67 2.10 15.86
C ILE A 188 -0.15 1.76 14.45
N GLY A 189 -0.83 0.85 13.73
CA GLY A 189 -0.47 0.47 12.35
C GLY A 189 -0.89 1.49 11.28
N GLU A 190 -1.72 2.49 11.61
CA GLU A 190 -2.16 3.56 10.68
C GLU A 190 -1.25 4.81 10.71
N GLN A 191 -0.25 4.85 11.61
CA GLN A 191 0.70 5.98 11.72
C GLN A 191 2.10 5.69 11.18
N ALA A 192 2.28 4.58 10.45
CA ALA A 192 3.50 4.23 9.71
C ALA A 192 3.20 4.14 8.21
#